data_AF-A0A951EYM8-F1
#
_entry.id   AF-A0A951EYM8-F1
#
_cell.length_a   1.000
_cell.length_b   1.000
_cell.length_c   1.000
_cell.angle_alpha   90.00
_cell.angle_beta   90.00
_cell.angle_gamma   90.00
#
_symmetry.space_group_name_H-M   'P 1'
#
loop_
_entity.id
_entity.type
_entity.pdbx_description
1 polymer ?
#
loop_
_entity_poly.entity_id
_entity_poly.type
_entity_poly.pdbx_seq_one_letter_code
_entity_poly.pdbx_strand_id
1 'polypeptide(L)'
;MKYIVNICRIVLGLIFTVFGLNGFLHFIPTPQYPGIAGQFLGAIFSSHFYIVVFLTQVVGGLLLLANRYVPLALLLLGPVLVNILNFHISMYPATIALALAATAFWLVLFFRMRSAFSGVFVRNVPAAWEGIRREGNRGILDSKNSAEDRAA
;
A
#
# COMPACT_ATOMS: atom_id res chain seq x y z
N MET A 1 8.67 -25.80 -0.99
CA MET A 1 7.83 -24.57 -1.09
C MET A 1 8.16 -23.47 -0.08
N LYS A 2 8.56 -23.76 1.18
CA LYS A 2 8.94 -22.72 2.16
C LYS A 2 10.07 -21.80 1.68
N TYR A 3 11.09 -22.36 1.02
CA TYR A 3 12.23 -21.60 0.51
C TYR A 3 11.82 -20.55 -0.53
N ILE A 4 10.95 -20.90 -1.48
CA ILE A 4 10.45 -19.98 -2.52
C ILE A 4 9.77 -18.76 -1.88
N VAL A 5 8.88 -18.99 -0.90
CA VAL A 5 8.18 -17.91 -0.19
C VAL A 5 9.17 -16.99 0.54
N ASN A 6 10.16 -17.56 1.22
CA ASN A 6 11.18 -16.76 1.91
C ASN A 6 12.03 -15.94 0.93
N ILE A 7 12.47 -16.55 -0.17
CA ILE A 7 13.26 -15.86 -1.20
C ILE A 7 12.44 -14.73 -1.81
N CYS A 8 11.21 -14.99 -2.26
CA CYS A 8 10.33 -13.95 -2.82
C CYS A 8 10.09 -12.81 -1.81
N ARG A 9 9.89 -13.12 -0.52
CA ARG A 9 9.70 -12.11 0.53
C ARG A 9 10.92 -11.23 0.70
N ILE A 10 12.12 -11.84 0.80
CA ILE A 10 13.37 -11.10 0.99
C ILE A 10 13.67 -10.25 -0.23
N VAL A 11 13.59 -10.83 -1.44
CA VAL A 11 13.86 -10.10 -2.70
C VAL A 11 12.88 -8.94 -2.87
N LEU A 12 11.59 -9.17 -2.68
CA LEU A 12 10.57 -8.12 -2.80
C LEU A 12 10.77 -7.03 -1.74
N GLY A 13 11.06 -7.42 -0.50
CA GLY A 13 11.35 -6.50 0.60
C GLY A 13 12.58 -5.64 0.34
N LEU A 14 13.65 -6.24 -0.22
CA LEU A 14 14.87 -5.52 -0.59
C LEU A 14 14.60 -4.53 -1.71
N ILE A 15 13.90 -4.94 -2.78
CA ILE A 15 13.52 -4.05 -3.89
C ILE A 15 12.81 -2.82 -3.33
N PHE A 16 11.71 -2.99 -2.59
CA PHE A 16 10.94 -1.84 -2.10
C PHE A 16 11.65 -1.00 -1.05
N THR A 17 12.48 -1.60 -0.20
CA THR A 17 13.26 -0.82 0.79
C THR A 17 14.33 0.01 0.09
N VAL A 18 15.07 -0.57 -0.84
CA VAL A 18 16.13 0.13 -1.58
C VAL A 18 15.54 1.21 -2.46
N PHE A 19 14.59 0.90 -3.35
CA PHE A 19 13.96 1.92 -4.20
C PHE A 19 13.18 2.96 -3.39
N GLY A 20 12.53 2.55 -2.29
CA GLY A 20 11.88 3.43 -1.33
C GLY A 20 12.84 4.46 -0.72
N LEU A 21 13.98 4.01 -0.20
CA LEU A 21 15.01 4.88 0.36
C LEU A 21 15.66 5.74 -0.72
N ASN A 22 15.78 5.24 -1.95
CA ASN A 22 16.37 5.98 -3.06
C ASN A 22 15.60 7.26 -3.39
N GLY A 23 14.28 7.28 -3.22
CA GLY A 23 13.47 8.49 -3.42
C GLY A 23 13.78 9.63 -2.43
N PHE A 24 14.47 9.35 -1.33
CA PHE A 24 14.88 10.36 -0.34
C PHE A 24 16.39 10.61 -0.37
N LEU A 25 17.18 9.54 -0.47
CA LEU A 25 18.63 9.56 -0.35
C LEU A 25 19.36 9.69 -1.68
N HIS A 26 18.67 9.45 -2.81
CA HIS A 26 19.18 9.67 -4.17
C HIS A 26 20.53 8.97 -4.47
N PHE A 27 20.71 7.72 -4.03
CA PHE A 27 21.96 6.96 -4.21
C PHE A 27 22.05 6.22 -5.56
N ILE A 28 20.92 5.95 -6.22
CA ILE A 28 20.84 5.45 -7.61
C ILE A 28 20.56 6.65 -8.51
N PRO A 29 21.41 6.91 -9.52
CA PRO A 29 21.16 7.95 -10.51
C PRO A 29 19.79 7.77 -11.15
N THR A 30 18.96 8.80 -11.09
CA THR A 30 17.67 8.83 -11.77
C THR A 30 17.90 9.01 -13.28
N PRO A 31 17.44 8.07 -14.11
CA PRO A 31 17.52 8.25 -15.56
C PRO A 31 16.61 9.40 -15.99
N GLN A 32 16.98 10.09 -17.07
CA GLN A 32 16.12 11.09 -17.66
C GLN A 32 14.98 10.41 -18.42
N TYR A 33 13.74 10.80 -18.09
CA TYR A 33 12.54 10.31 -18.75
C TYR A 33 12.06 11.35 -19.78
N PRO A 34 12.05 11.04 -21.09
CA PRO A 34 11.55 11.96 -22.09
C PRO A 34 10.01 12.01 -22.12
N GLY A 35 9.46 13.06 -22.74
CA GLY A 35 8.03 13.16 -23.06
C GLY A 35 7.10 13.16 -21.84
N ILE A 36 5.95 12.50 -21.98
CA ILE A 36 4.87 12.48 -20.97
C ILE A 36 5.37 11.87 -19.64
N ALA A 37 6.22 10.84 -19.70
CA ALA A 37 6.79 10.22 -18.51
C ALA A 37 7.59 11.22 -17.66
N GLY A 38 8.40 12.06 -18.29
CA GLY A 38 9.15 13.13 -17.64
C GLY A 38 8.25 14.21 -17.05
N GLN A 39 7.21 14.62 -17.77
CA GLN A 39 6.25 15.62 -17.29
C GLN A 39 5.47 15.12 -16.06
N PHE A 40 5.01 13.87 -16.08
CA PHE A 40 4.33 13.24 -14.96
C PHE A 40 5.22 13.15 -13.72
N LEU A 41 6.44 12.62 -13.87
CA LEU A 41 7.39 12.53 -12.76
C LEU A 41 7.76 13.93 -12.25
N GLY A 42 7.97 14.90 -13.14
CA GLY A 42 8.22 16.29 -12.78
C GLY A 42 7.12 16.88 -11.89
N ALA A 43 5.85 16.63 -12.21
CA ALA A 43 4.72 17.05 -11.38
C ALA A 43 4.68 16.31 -10.03
N ILE A 44 4.98 15.02 -10.00
CA ILE A 44 5.03 14.21 -8.77
C ILE A 44 6.13 14.72 -7.81
N PHE A 45 7.31 15.04 -8.33
CA PHE A 45 8.42 15.53 -7.52
C PHE A 45 8.20 16.97 -7.06
N SER A 46 7.74 17.87 -7.93
CA SER A 46 7.50 19.28 -7.57
C SER A 46 6.36 19.44 -6.55
N SER A 47 5.33 18.60 -6.62
CA SER A 47 4.20 18.58 -5.67
C SER A 47 4.49 17.84 -4.36
N HIS A 48 5.65 17.18 -4.24
CA HIS A 48 6.00 16.33 -3.09
C HIS A 48 5.09 15.10 -2.90
N PHE A 49 4.26 14.77 -3.89
CA PHE A 49 3.40 13.57 -3.86
C PHE A 49 4.21 12.28 -3.67
N TYR A 50 5.44 12.28 -4.17
CA TYR A 50 6.37 11.15 -4.04
C TYR A 50 6.57 10.72 -2.58
N ILE A 51 6.54 11.63 -1.60
CA ILE A 51 6.83 11.32 -0.18
C ILE A 51 5.96 10.17 0.31
N VAL A 52 4.64 10.23 0.08
CA VAL A 52 3.70 9.19 0.55
C VAL A 52 3.96 7.87 -0.15
N VAL A 53 4.25 7.91 -1.45
CA VAL A 53 4.52 6.71 -2.26
C VAL A 53 5.81 6.02 -1.80
N PHE A 54 6.91 6.77 -1.65
CA PHE A 54 8.19 6.23 -1.24
C PHE A 54 8.19 5.81 0.25
N LEU A 55 7.51 6.53 1.14
CA LEU A 55 7.33 6.08 2.53
C LEU A 55 6.57 4.76 2.60
N THR A 56 5.49 4.61 1.82
CA THR A 56 4.72 3.36 1.76
C THR A 56 5.59 2.20 1.27
N GLN A 57 6.48 2.44 0.30
CA GLN A 57 7.45 1.45 -0.16
C GLN A 57 8.45 1.05 0.93
N VAL A 58 9.05 2.02 1.63
CA VAL A 58 10.00 1.74 2.71
C VAL A 58 9.33 0.96 3.84
N VAL A 59 8.17 1.42 4.30
CA VAL A 59 7.43 0.74 5.38
C VAL A 59 7.04 -0.68 4.96
N GLY A 60 6.45 -0.85 3.77
CA GLY A 60 6.09 -2.17 3.26
C GLY A 60 7.31 -3.08 3.09
N GLY A 61 8.39 -2.57 2.52
CA GLY A 61 9.64 -3.30 2.32
C GLY A 61 10.26 -3.78 3.65
N LEU A 62 10.37 -2.88 4.63
CA LEU A 62 10.92 -3.20 5.95
C LEU A 62 10.08 -4.24 6.69
N LEU A 63 8.75 -4.17 6.60
CA LEU A 63 7.86 -5.18 7.18
C LEU A 63 8.09 -6.57 6.55
N LEU A 64 8.28 -6.65 5.23
CA LEU A 64 8.64 -7.90 4.55
C LEU A 64 10.00 -8.44 5.01
N LEU A 65 11.01 -7.56 5.15
CA LEU A 65 12.36 -7.95 5.58
C LEU A 65 12.39 -8.43 7.03
N ALA A 66 11.70 -7.71 7.92
CA ALA A 66 11.53 -8.07 9.32
C ALA A 66 10.65 -9.32 9.53
N ASN A 67 10.04 -9.85 8.47
CA ASN A 67 9.07 -10.94 8.54
C ASN A 67 7.91 -10.63 9.52
N ARG A 68 7.50 -9.37 9.60
CA ARG A 68 6.48 -8.91 10.55
C ARG A 68 5.35 -8.23 9.79
N TYR A 69 4.11 -8.55 10.16
CA TYR A 69 2.92 -8.02 9.50
C TYR A 69 2.93 -8.19 7.96
N VAL A 70 3.37 -9.37 7.50
CA VAL A 70 3.54 -9.65 6.05
C VAL A 70 2.26 -9.40 5.23
N PRO A 71 1.05 -9.78 5.67
CA PRO A 71 -0.19 -9.44 4.94
C PRO A 71 -0.44 -7.93 4.83
N LEU A 72 -0.15 -7.17 5.90
CA LEU A 72 -0.24 -5.70 5.88
C LEU A 72 0.77 -5.10 4.90
N ALA A 73 2.00 -5.61 4.90
CA ALA A 73 3.03 -5.16 3.96
C ALA A 73 2.59 -5.37 2.51
N LEU A 74 2.03 -6.54 2.18
CA LEU A 74 1.48 -6.81 0.85
C LEU A 74 0.30 -5.89 0.51
N LEU A 75 -0.57 -5.59 1.49
CA LEU A 75 -1.69 -4.66 1.31
C LEU A 75 -1.21 -3.24 1.00
N LEU A 76 -0.16 -2.76 1.67
CA LEU A 76 0.44 -1.45 1.41
C LEU A 76 1.13 -1.40 0.04
N LEU A 77 1.85 -2.46 -0.32
CA LEU A 77 2.62 -2.52 -1.57
C LEU A 77 1.76 -2.78 -2.82
N GLY A 78 0.56 -3.35 -2.66
CA GLY A 78 -0.35 -3.65 -3.77
C GLY A 78 -0.73 -2.41 -4.61
N PRO A 79 -1.31 -1.35 -4.02
CA PRO A 79 -1.62 -0.11 -4.73
C PRO A 79 -0.39 0.58 -5.33
N VAL A 80 0.76 0.49 -4.65
CA VAL A 80 2.02 1.02 -5.15
C VAL A 80 2.45 0.29 -6.43
N LEU A 81 2.36 -1.05 -6.46
CA LEU A 81 2.64 -1.84 -7.66
C LEU A 81 1.71 -1.49 -8.81
N VAL A 82 0.42 -1.31 -8.54
CA VAL A 82 -0.55 -0.88 -9.57
C VAL A 82 -0.13 0.46 -10.18
N ASN A 83 0.28 1.42 -9.36
CA ASN A 83 0.76 2.72 -9.85
C ASN A 83 2.05 2.59 -10.68
N ILE A 84 3.01 1.77 -10.23
CA ILE A 84 4.26 1.50 -10.96
C ILE A 84 3.96 0.86 -12.32
N LEU A 85 3.09 -0.15 -12.37
CA LEU A 85 2.70 -0.81 -13.61
C LEU A 85 1.99 0.16 -14.55
N ASN A 86 1.07 0.99 -14.05
CA ASN A 86 0.36 1.98 -14.85
C ASN A 86 1.33 2.99 -15.49
N PHE A 87 2.32 3.48 -14.74
CA PHE A 87 3.37 4.35 -15.28
C PHE A 87 4.13 3.68 -16.44
N HIS A 88 4.55 2.42 -16.26
CA HIS A 88 5.31 1.73 -17.30
C HIS A 88 4.46 1.39 -18.53
N ILE A 89 3.22 0.91 -18.33
CA ILE A 89 2.34 0.54 -19.44
C ILE A 89 1.94 1.76 -20.26
N SER A 90 1.60 2.88 -19.61
CA SER A 90 1.04 4.05 -20.29
C SER A 90 2.06 5.10 -20.70
N MET A 91 3.23 5.18 -20.04
CA MET A 91 4.16 6.30 -20.24
C MET A 91 5.57 5.86 -20.63
N TYR A 92 6.11 4.81 -20.00
CA TYR A 92 7.49 4.37 -20.27
C TYR A 92 7.69 2.85 -20.22
N PRO A 93 7.32 2.11 -21.29
CA PRO A 93 7.35 0.64 -21.30
C PRO A 93 8.75 0.03 -21.28
N ALA A 94 9.77 0.80 -21.69
CA ALA A 94 11.14 0.32 -21.86
C ALA A 94 11.75 -0.29 -20.59
N THR A 95 11.31 0.13 -19.39
CA THR A 95 11.84 -0.33 -18.10
C THR A 95 10.88 -1.23 -17.31
N ILE A 96 9.84 -1.76 -17.95
CA ILE A 96 8.76 -2.50 -17.26
C ILE A 96 9.22 -3.81 -16.60
N ALA A 97 10.36 -4.38 -17.01
CA ALA A 97 10.82 -5.70 -16.59
C ALA A 97 10.90 -5.85 -15.06
N LEU A 98 11.45 -4.86 -14.36
CA LEU A 98 11.56 -4.90 -12.90
C LEU A 98 10.19 -4.83 -12.22
N ALA A 99 9.27 -4.03 -12.76
CA ALA A 99 7.89 -3.92 -12.24
C ALA A 99 7.13 -5.24 -12.41
N LEU A 100 7.32 -5.96 -13.52
CA LEU A 100 6.74 -7.29 -13.73
C LEU A 100 7.32 -8.32 -12.77
N ALA A 101 8.64 -8.31 -12.56
CA ALA A 101 9.29 -9.21 -11.62
C ALA A 101 8.80 -8.99 -10.18
N ALA A 102 8.74 -7.72 -9.73
CA ALA A 102 8.21 -7.38 -8.41
C ALA A 102 6.74 -7.79 -8.25
N THR A 103 5.92 -7.56 -9.28
CA THR A 103 4.51 -8.01 -9.31
C THR A 103 4.40 -9.53 -9.22
N ALA A 104 5.24 -10.27 -9.94
CA ALA A 104 5.24 -11.73 -9.88
C ALA A 104 5.57 -12.24 -8.46
N PHE A 105 6.60 -11.67 -7.81
CA PHE A 105 6.92 -12.02 -6.41
C PHE A 105 5.79 -11.65 -5.45
N TRP A 106 5.18 -10.48 -5.63
CA TRP A 106 4.04 -10.06 -4.83
C TRP A 106 2.86 -11.03 -4.98
N LEU A 107 2.53 -11.45 -6.22
CA LEU A 107 1.45 -12.41 -6.49
C LEU A 107 1.73 -13.77 -5.84
N VAL A 108 2.95 -14.28 -5.94
CA VAL A 108 3.34 -15.55 -5.29
C VAL A 108 3.10 -15.47 -3.77
N LEU A 109 3.50 -14.37 -3.13
CA LEU A 109 3.28 -14.16 -1.70
C LEU A 109 1.79 -13.99 -1.36
N PHE A 110 1.07 -13.20 -2.15
CA PHE A 110 -0.35 -12.94 -1.99
C PHE A 110 -1.17 -14.23 -2.10
N PHE A 111 -0.99 -15.02 -3.16
CA PHE A 111 -1.70 -16.29 -3.31
C PHE A 111 -1.39 -17.27 -2.20
N ARG A 112 -0.15 -17.26 -1.67
CA ARG A 112 0.22 -18.12 -0.54
C ARG A 112 -0.46 -17.68 0.76
N MET A 113 -0.67 -16.39 0.95
CA MET A 113 -1.24 -15.78 2.16
C MET A 113 -2.69 -15.33 1.98
N ARG A 114 -3.36 -15.71 0.88
CA ARG A 114 -4.71 -15.23 0.51
C ARG A 114 -5.76 -15.45 1.59
N SER A 115 -5.62 -16.51 2.41
CA SER A 115 -6.51 -16.78 3.53
C SER A 115 -6.47 -15.71 4.60
N ALA A 116 -5.32 -15.02 4.77
CA ALA A 116 -5.17 -13.89 5.68
C ALA A 116 -5.91 -12.63 5.19
N PHE A 117 -6.31 -12.57 3.91
CA PHE A 117 -7.04 -11.45 3.32
C PHE A 117 -8.56 -11.66 3.32
N SER A 118 -9.08 -12.79 3.81
CA SER A 118 -10.51 -13.10 3.78
C SER A 118 -11.38 -12.00 4.44
N GLY A 119 -10.89 -11.39 5.52
CA GLY A 119 -11.56 -10.29 6.21
C GLY A 119 -11.63 -8.98 5.43
N VAL A 120 -10.78 -8.79 4.41
CA VAL A 120 -10.79 -7.60 3.54
C VAL A 120 -11.88 -7.71 2.47
N PHE A 121 -12.21 -8.93 2.04
CA PHE A 121 -13.16 -9.20 0.96
C PHE A 121 -14.56 -9.59 1.45
N VAL A 122 -14.93 -9.19 2.68
CA VAL A 122 -16.29 -9.42 3.20
C VAL A 122 -17.30 -8.48 2.55
N ARG A 123 -18.45 -9.02 2.16
CA ARG A 123 -19.53 -8.23 1.51
C ARG A 123 -20.12 -7.18 2.43
N ASN A 124 -20.32 -7.52 3.69
CA ASN A 124 -20.84 -6.64 4.74
C ASN A 124 -19.91 -6.75 5.95
N VAL A 125 -19.71 -5.62 6.65
CA VAL A 125 -19.01 -5.62 7.93
C VAL A 125 -19.82 -6.47 8.93
N PRO A 126 -19.21 -7.41 9.67
CA PRO A 126 -19.95 -8.28 10.60
C PRO A 126 -20.80 -7.49 11.60
N ALA A 127 -21.98 -8.01 11.93
CA ALA A 127 -22.97 -7.38 12.82
C ALA A 127 -22.43 -6.98 14.22
N ALA A 128 -21.30 -7.56 14.66
CA ALA A 128 -20.57 -7.10 15.84
C ALA A 128 -20.23 -5.60 15.80
N TRP A 129 -19.99 -5.05 14.60
CA TRP A 129 -19.79 -3.60 14.39
C TRP A 129 -21.09 -2.81 14.31
N GLU A 130 -22.22 -3.44 13.98
CA GLU A 130 -23.52 -2.79 14.01
C GLU A 130 -24.00 -2.52 15.44
N GLY A 131 -23.68 -3.40 16.39
CA GLY A 131 -23.94 -3.19 17.82
C GLY A 131 -23.26 -1.92 18.34
N ILE A 132 -21.96 -1.78 18.08
CA ILE A 132 -21.16 -0.60 18.46
C ILE A 132 -21.71 0.68 17.79
N ARG A 133 -22.08 0.59 16.51
CA ARG A 133 -22.66 1.74 15.79
C ARG A 133 -24.02 2.15 16.37
N ARG A 134 -24.87 1.19 16.77
CA ARG A 134 -26.19 1.45 17.35
C ARG A 134 -26.10 2.00 18.77
N GLU A 135 -25.18 1.49 19.59
CA GLU A 135 -24.93 2.00 20.94
C GLU A 135 -24.34 3.41 20.92
N GLY A 136 -23.37 3.67 20.04
CA GLY A 136 -22.84 5.02 19.83
C GLY A 136 -23.92 6.01 19.39
N ASN A 137 -24.81 5.61 18.47
CA ASN A 137 -25.95 6.45 18.08
C ASN A 137 -26.96 6.67 19.20
N ARG A 138 -27.25 5.66 20.04
CA ARG A 138 -28.15 5.83 21.19
C ARG A 138 -27.59 6.81 22.22
N GLY A 139 -26.30 6.72 22.55
CA GLY A 139 -25.66 7.64 23.49
C GLY A 139 -25.70 9.10 23.03
N ILE A 140 -25.57 9.34 21.72
CA ILE A 140 -25.71 10.68 21.13
C ILE A 140 -27.16 11.18 21.26
N LEU A 141 -28.16 10.34 20.98
CA LEU A 141 -29.57 10.71 21.06
C LEU A 141 -30.01 11.01 22.51
N ASP A 142 -29.57 10.18 23.46
CA ASP A 142 -29.89 10.35 24.88
C ASP A 142 -29.27 11.64 25.46
N SER A 143 -28.04 11.97 25.04
CA SER A 143 -27.40 13.24 25.41
C SER A 143 -28.12 14.49 24.88
N LYS A 144 -28.73 14.40 23.69
CA LYS A 144 -29.51 15.50 23.10
C LYS A 144 -30.82 15.71 23.83
N ASN A 145 -31.58 14.64 24.07
CA ASN A 145 -32.83 14.73 24.81
C ASN A 145 -32.63 15.27 26.23
N SER A 146 -31.58 14.84 26.94
CA SER A 146 -31.30 15.36 28.28
C SER A 146 -30.87 16.83 28.31
N ALA A 147 -30.26 17.33 27.24
CA ALA A 147 -29.92 18.75 27.10
C ALA A 147 -31.15 19.62 26.78
N GLU A 148 -32.07 19.11 25.95
CA GLU A 148 -33.33 19.76 25.63
C GLU A 148 -34.26 19.82 26.86
N ASP A 149 -34.38 18.73 27.63
CA ASP A 149 -35.17 18.68 28.88
C ASP A 149 -34.62 19.61 29.99
N ARG A 150 -33.33 19.95 29.96
CA ARG A 150 -32.71 20.90 30.90
C ARG A 150 -32.86 22.37 30.48
N ALA A 151 -33.20 22.62 29.22
CA ALA A 151 -33.35 23.95 28.65
C ALA A 151 -34.81 24.44 28.62
N ALA A 152 -35.77 23.56 28.89
CA ALA A 152 -37.20 23.84 29.04
C ALA A 152 -37.56 24.11 30.52
#